data_AF-A0A4Q2DM75-F1
#
_entry.id   AF-A0A4Q2DM75-F1
#
_cell.length_a   1.000
_cell.length_b   1.000
_cell.length_c   1.000
_cell.angle_alpha   90.00
_cell.angle_beta   90.00
_cell.angle_gamma   90.00
#
_symmetry.space_group_name_H-M   'P 1'
#
loop_
_entity.id
_entity.type
_entity.pdbx_description
1 polymer ?
#
loop_
_entity_poly.entity_id
_entity_poly.type
_entity_poly.pdbx_seq_one_letter_code
_entity_poly.pdbx_strand_id
1 'polypeptide(L)'
;MDILSSKLDLHWQWLNAVTATDRVVNATLNWVREARNKAARSTSEEEKVTPGAPSVPSSFTWPADIDSLAASDEYLDYWDPSDSPDLDDGSSLSQNSSDALLLVTTRDYVLPVSGETATLLQEYMLLSPGRIACWHSHLKLIHRIANSDAIHRPGNSDTISEDALDSASSSPETVYRKATTTQRAAWMILEDDVDMERDINVQLSRLWKHLPDDWDIVFLGKSRLKS
;
A
#
# COMPACT_ATOMS: atom_id res chain seq x y z
N MET A 1 23.90 -6.58 -3.67
CA MET A 1 22.67 -7.22 -4.20
C MET A 1 22.90 -8.23 -5.30
N ASP A 2 23.78 -8.01 -6.29
CA ASP A 2 24.04 -9.02 -7.34
C ASP A 2 24.52 -10.38 -6.80
N ILE A 3 25.33 -10.37 -5.74
CA ILE A 3 25.77 -11.59 -5.04
C ILE A 3 24.56 -12.30 -4.40
N LEU A 4 23.68 -11.56 -3.73
CA LEU A 4 22.46 -12.11 -3.13
C LEU A 4 21.57 -12.71 -4.22
N SER A 5 21.46 -12.01 -5.35
CA SER A 5 20.70 -12.46 -6.50
C SER A 5 21.17 -13.81 -7.03
N SER A 6 22.48 -13.96 -7.23
CA SER A 6 23.08 -15.22 -7.67
C SER A 6 22.92 -16.40 -6.68
N LYS A 7 22.68 -16.11 -5.38
CA LYS A 7 22.62 -17.12 -4.33
C LYS A 7 21.22 -17.62 -4.04
N LEU A 8 20.19 -16.81 -4.30
CA LEU A 8 18.82 -17.18 -3.99
C LEU A 8 18.10 -17.91 -5.12
N ASP A 9 18.69 -17.97 -6.31
CA ASP A 9 18.07 -18.55 -7.52
C ASP A 9 16.68 -17.95 -7.79
N LEU A 10 16.55 -16.64 -7.55
CA LEU A 10 15.34 -15.87 -7.77
C LEU A 10 15.49 -15.01 -9.01
N HIS A 11 14.38 -14.71 -9.67
CA HIS A 11 14.33 -13.69 -10.71
C HIS A 11 14.27 -12.30 -10.05
N TRP A 12 15.24 -11.43 -10.36
CA TRP A 12 15.31 -10.09 -9.78
C TRP A 12 14.86 -9.03 -10.76
N GLN A 13 14.05 -8.11 -10.27
CA GLN A 13 13.75 -6.88 -10.97
C GLN A 13 14.16 -5.70 -10.09
N TRP A 14 14.94 -4.80 -10.69
CA TRP A 14 15.34 -3.55 -10.07
C TRP A 14 14.36 -2.46 -10.43
N LEU A 15 13.90 -1.73 -9.42
CA LEU A 15 12.97 -0.62 -9.58
C LEU A 15 13.52 0.60 -8.88
N ASN A 16 13.54 1.72 -9.60
CA ASN A 16 13.95 2.99 -9.01
C ASN A 16 12.89 3.43 -7.99
N ALA A 17 13.33 3.67 -6.76
CA ALA A 17 12.52 4.29 -5.74
C ALA A 17 12.18 5.75 -6.14
N VAL A 18 11.03 6.21 -5.66
CA VAL A 18 10.67 7.62 -5.67
C VAL A 18 11.63 8.37 -4.77
N THR A 19 12.13 9.51 -5.24
CA THR A 19 13.06 10.32 -4.46
C THR A 19 12.30 11.24 -3.50
N ALA A 20 12.95 11.64 -2.41
CA ALA A 20 12.37 12.56 -1.43
C ALA A 20 11.96 13.93 -2.01
N THR A 21 12.48 14.30 -3.19
CA THR A 21 12.20 15.56 -3.88
C THR A 21 11.17 15.42 -5.00
N ASP A 22 10.60 14.23 -5.20
CA ASP A 22 9.59 14.00 -6.24
C ASP A 22 8.31 14.83 -5.96
N ARG A 23 7.66 15.30 -7.03
CA ARG A 23 6.41 16.08 -6.91
C ARG A 23 5.32 15.33 -6.16
N VAL A 24 5.24 14.01 -6.30
CA VAL A 24 4.21 13.20 -5.62
C VAL A 24 4.40 13.21 -4.11
N VAL A 25 5.65 13.29 -3.65
CA VAL A 25 5.99 13.38 -2.23
C VAL A 25 5.48 14.70 -1.64
N ASN A 26 5.75 15.81 -2.33
CA ASN A 26 5.29 17.13 -1.92
C ASN A 26 3.76 17.25 -1.97
N ALA A 27 3.13 16.73 -3.02
CA ALA A 27 1.68 16.71 -3.16
C ALA A 27 1.03 15.90 -2.03
N THR A 28 1.58 14.73 -1.70
CA THR A 28 1.12 13.90 -0.58
C THR A 28 1.26 14.64 0.76
N LEU A 29 2.40 15.29 1.03
CA LEU A 29 2.60 16.07 2.26
C LEU A 29 1.60 17.23 2.38
N ASN A 30 1.32 17.91 1.28
CA ASN A 30 0.33 18.99 1.25
C ASN A 30 -1.08 18.47 1.49
N TRP A 31 -1.47 17.40 0.83
CA TRP A 31 -2.75 16.73 1.04
C TRP A 31 -2.93 16.31 2.51
N VAL A 32 -1.91 15.68 3.13
CA VAL A 32 -1.95 15.32 4.56
C VAL A 32 -2.16 16.55 5.45
N ARG A 33 -1.51 17.67 5.13
CA ARG A 33 -1.67 18.92 5.88
C ARG A 33 -3.10 19.46 5.76
N GLU A 34 -3.64 19.47 4.55
CA GLU A 34 -5.00 19.94 4.28
C GLU A 34 -6.06 19.05 4.94
N ALA A 35 -5.93 17.73 4.82
CA ALA A 35 -6.81 16.76 5.45
C ALA A 35 -6.84 16.94 6.98
N ARG A 36 -5.68 17.13 7.61
CA ARG A 36 -5.58 17.39 9.05
C ARG A 36 -6.17 18.74 9.46
N ASN A 37 -5.94 19.79 8.68
CA ASN A 37 -6.53 21.10 8.94
C ASN A 37 -8.05 21.09 8.81
N LYS A 38 -8.59 20.35 7.83
CA LYS A 38 -10.03 20.17 7.65
C LYS A 38 -10.64 19.43 8.85
N ALA A 39 -10.02 18.33 9.29
CA ALA A 39 -10.47 17.59 10.46
C ALA A 39 -10.49 18.45 11.72
N ALA A 40 -9.42 19.23 11.97
CA ALA A 40 -9.34 20.12 13.13
C ALA A 40 -10.43 21.20 13.14
N ARG A 41 -10.80 21.75 11.97
CA ARG A 41 -11.90 22.73 11.84
C ARG A 41 -13.26 22.10 12.16
N SER A 42 -13.51 20.88 11.66
CA SER A 42 -14.75 20.16 11.95
C SER A 42 -14.94 19.90 13.44
N THR A 43 -13.86 19.56 14.18
CA THR A 43 -13.92 19.35 15.64
C THR A 43 -14.22 20.63 16.42
N SER A 44 -13.80 21.80 15.92
CA SER A 44 -14.03 23.08 16.59
C SER A 44 -15.43 23.68 16.36
N GLU A 45 -16.13 23.28 15.31
CA GLU A 45 -17.50 23.77 15.03
C GLU A 45 -18.60 22.89 15.66
N GLU A 46 -18.31 21.63 15.98
CA GLU A 46 -19.24 20.75 16.72
C GLU A 46 -19.53 21.22 18.16
N GLU A 47 -18.75 22.15 18.71
CA GLU A 47 -19.06 22.77 20.01
C GLU A 47 -20.19 23.83 19.92
N LYS A 48 -20.73 24.14 18.73
CA LYS A 48 -21.72 25.21 18.56
C LYS A 48 -23.02 24.94 17.80
N VAL A 49 -23.33 23.74 17.30
CA VAL A 49 -24.54 23.54 16.49
C VAL A 49 -25.33 22.26 16.82
N THR A 50 -26.51 22.49 17.40
CA THR A 50 -27.83 21.82 17.27
C THR A 50 -27.93 20.29 17.14
N PRO A 51 -28.78 19.61 17.95
CA PRO A 51 -29.06 18.18 17.78
C PRO A 51 -29.75 17.91 16.43
N GLY A 52 -29.08 17.18 15.53
CA GLY A 52 -29.70 16.63 14.31
C GLY A 52 -29.00 16.90 12.98
N ALA A 53 -27.85 17.58 12.94
CA ALA A 53 -27.05 17.68 11.71
C ALA A 53 -26.07 16.49 11.60
N PRO A 54 -25.87 15.90 10.39
CA PRO A 54 -24.94 14.79 10.20
C PRO A 54 -23.50 15.28 10.42
N SER A 55 -22.83 14.69 11.41
CA SER A 55 -21.40 14.83 11.70
C SER A 55 -20.60 14.59 10.41
N VAL A 56 -19.66 15.48 10.09
CA VAL A 56 -18.81 15.37 8.90
C VAL A 56 -18.01 14.07 8.99
N PRO A 57 -18.27 13.05 8.15
CA PRO A 57 -17.57 11.79 8.21
C PRO A 57 -16.28 11.98 7.43
N SER A 58 -15.15 12.04 8.12
CA SER A 58 -13.88 11.67 7.49
C SER A 58 -13.24 10.51 8.25
N SER A 59 -14.05 9.59 8.76
CA SER A 59 -13.55 8.25 9.06
C SER A 59 -13.40 7.54 7.73
N PHE A 60 -12.16 7.24 7.34
CA PHE A 60 -11.92 6.24 6.31
C PHE A 60 -12.73 4.98 6.67
N THR A 61 -13.50 4.46 5.71
CA THR A 61 -14.23 3.21 5.86
C THR A 61 -13.85 2.30 4.71
N TRP A 62 -13.47 1.08 5.04
CA TRP A 62 -13.29 0.04 4.04
C TRP A 62 -14.58 -0.14 3.23
N PRO A 63 -14.48 -0.37 1.90
CA PRO A 63 -15.64 -0.77 1.10
C PRO A 63 -16.32 -1.99 1.69
N ALA A 64 -17.65 -2.03 1.64
CA ALA A 64 -18.43 -3.14 2.21
C ALA A 64 -18.16 -4.49 1.52
N ASP A 65 -17.60 -4.44 0.31
CA ASP A 65 -17.27 -5.54 -0.59
C ASP A 65 -15.76 -5.80 -0.67
N ILE A 66 -14.96 -5.36 0.31
CA ILE A 66 -13.49 -5.50 0.30
C ILE A 66 -13.01 -6.94 0.07
N ASP A 67 -13.68 -7.94 0.66
CA ASP A 67 -13.32 -9.34 0.47
C ASP A 67 -13.57 -9.81 -0.98
N SER A 68 -14.64 -9.30 -1.60
CA SER A 68 -14.95 -9.58 -3.01
C SER A 68 -13.93 -8.90 -3.93
N LEU A 69 -13.56 -7.65 -3.63
CA LEU A 69 -12.52 -6.91 -4.37
C LEU A 69 -11.15 -7.59 -4.25
N ALA A 70 -10.78 -8.04 -3.05
CA ALA A 70 -9.53 -8.74 -2.79
C ALA A 70 -9.46 -10.11 -3.49
N ALA A 71 -10.60 -10.79 -3.64
CA ALA A 71 -10.70 -12.03 -4.41
C ALA A 71 -10.87 -11.81 -5.92
N SER A 72 -11.08 -10.57 -6.36
CA SER A 72 -11.28 -10.24 -7.76
C SER A 72 -9.96 -10.23 -8.54
N ASP A 73 -10.03 -10.52 -9.82
CA ASP A 73 -8.92 -10.33 -10.76
C ASP A 73 -9.06 -8.98 -11.51
N GLU A 74 -9.91 -8.06 -11.02
CA GLU A 74 -10.09 -6.76 -11.64
C GLU A 74 -8.87 -5.86 -11.42
N TYR A 75 -8.64 -4.95 -12.36
CA TYR A 75 -7.56 -3.98 -12.23
C TYR A 75 -7.82 -3.08 -11.02
N LEU A 76 -6.87 -3.04 -10.09
CA LEU A 76 -6.93 -2.15 -8.96
C LEU A 76 -6.37 -0.80 -9.40
N ASP A 77 -7.15 0.28 -9.23
CA ASP A 77 -6.62 1.64 -9.40
C ASP A 77 -5.68 2.00 -8.25
N TYR A 78 -4.65 2.80 -8.55
CA TYR A 78 -3.61 3.14 -7.57
C TYR A 78 -4.09 4.14 -6.51
N TRP A 79 -5.00 5.03 -6.92
CA TRP A 79 -5.69 6.00 -6.09
C TRP A 79 -7.13 6.08 -6.56
N ASP A 80 -8.07 6.23 -5.63
CA ASP A 80 -9.38 6.74 -5.99
C ASP A 80 -9.19 8.18 -6.52
N PRO A 81 -9.67 8.51 -7.74
CA PRO A 81 -9.62 9.87 -8.26
C PRO A 81 -10.18 10.92 -7.30
N SER A 82 -11.10 10.57 -6.39
CA SER A 82 -11.62 11.51 -5.40
C SER A 82 -10.69 11.81 -4.22
N ASP A 83 -9.70 10.96 -3.96
CA ASP A 83 -8.81 11.05 -2.78
C ASP A 83 -7.32 11.25 -3.14
N SER A 84 -7.00 11.32 -4.44
CA SER A 84 -5.63 11.54 -4.89
C SER A 84 -5.11 12.92 -4.46
N PRO A 85 -3.85 13.04 -4.03
CA PRO A 85 -3.21 14.36 -3.94
C PRO A 85 -3.22 14.98 -5.35
N ASP A 86 -3.88 16.13 -5.50
CA ASP A 86 -3.90 16.86 -6.76
C ASP A 86 -2.47 17.16 -7.20
N LEU A 87 -2.06 16.54 -8.31
CA LEU A 87 -0.78 16.82 -8.96
C LEU A 87 -0.86 18.05 -9.87
N ASP A 88 -2.00 18.77 -9.86
CA ASP A 88 -2.26 19.85 -10.78
C ASP A 88 -1.32 21.05 -10.53
N ASP A 89 -0.51 21.27 -11.55
CA ASP A 89 0.56 22.24 -11.70
C ASP A 89 -0.02 23.65 -11.86
N GLY A 90 -0.45 24.28 -10.76
CA GLY A 90 -0.92 25.66 -10.86
C GLY A 90 -1.67 26.28 -9.70
N SER A 91 -2.05 25.52 -8.65
CA SER A 91 -2.53 26.19 -7.45
C SER A 91 -1.33 26.90 -6.79
N SER A 92 -1.36 28.22 -6.86
CA SER A 92 -0.47 29.12 -6.11
C SER A 92 -0.64 28.81 -4.63
N LEU A 93 0.06 27.79 -4.14
CA LEU A 93 0.17 27.50 -2.74
C LEU A 93 0.88 28.70 -2.16
N SER A 94 0.11 29.54 -1.46
CA SER A 94 0.66 30.62 -0.68
C SER A 94 1.81 30.05 0.14
N GLN A 95 3.02 30.54 -0.12
CA GLN A 95 4.27 30.20 0.59
C GLN A 95 4.24 30.57 2.09
N ASN A 96 3.04 30.75 2.65
CA ASN A 96 2.78 31.19 4.00
C ASN A 96 2.37 30.05 4.94
N SER A 97 2.20 28.84 4.41
CA SER A 97 1.99 27.65 5.26
C SER A 97 3.36 27.17 5.74
N SER A 98 3.77 27.73 6.88
CA SER A 98 4.95 27.39 7.68
C SER A 98 5.53 25.99 7.40
N ASP A 99 6.86 25.95 7.34
CA ASP A 99 7.80 24.81 7.41
C ASP A 99 7.60 23.90 8.66
N ALA A 100 6.40 23.92 9.23
CA ALA A 100 5.97 23.17 10.38
C ALA A 100 6.09 21.68 10.07
N LEU A 101 6.91 21.03 10.89
CA LEU A 101 7.12 19.59 10.85
C LEU A 101 5.78 18.86 10.98
N LEU A 102 5.45 18.05 9.99
CA LEU A 102 4.31 17.15 10.10
C LEU A 102 4.69 16.01 11.04
N LEU A 103 3.89 15.79 12.08
CA LEU A 103 4.08 14.66 12.99
C LEU A 103 3.41 13.41 12.41
N VAL A 104 3.93 12.24 12.73
CA VAL A 104 3.22 10.98 12.53
C VAL A 104 2.06 10.95 13.52
N THR A 105 0.88 10.58 13.03
CA THR A 105 -0.32 10.43 13.86
C THR A 105 -0.25 9.14 14.66
N THR A 106 -0.72 9.17 15.91
CA THR A 106 -0.79 7.95 16.74
C THR A 106 -2.08 7.16 16.52
N ARG A 107 -3.12 7.84 16.03
CA ARG A 107 -4.42 7.32 15.55
C ARG A 107 -4.96 8.29 14.50
N ASP A 108 -6.03 7.93 13.82
CA ASP A 108 -6.67 8.78 12.81
C ASP A 108 -6.88 10.20 13.32
N TYR A 109 -6.24 11.16 12.65
CA TYR A 109 -6.26 12.59 12.99
C TYR A 109 -5.79 12.96 14.41
N VAL A 110 -5.24 12.02 15.19
CA VAL A 110 -4.69 12.29 16.54
C VAL A 110 -3.20 12.59 16.46
N LEU A 111 -2.87 13.87 16.61
CA LEU A 111 -1.49 14.33 16.76
C LEU A 111 -1.03 14.18 18.22
N PRO A 112 0.22 13.75 18.48
CA PRO A 112 0.77 13.79 19.83
C PRO A 112 0.77 15.24 20.34
N VAL A 113 0.31 15.44 21.58
CA VAL A 113 -0.04 16.76 22.14
C VAL A 113 1.14 17.74 22.04
N SER A 114 0.87 18.89 21.43
CA SER A 114 1.70 20.10 21.39
C SER A 114 1.74 20.74 22.78
N GLY A 115 2.55 20.21 23.69
CA GLY A 115 2.81 20.82 25.00
C GLY A 115 4.24 20.55 25.41
N GLU A 116 5.10 21.57 25.28
CA GLU A 116 6.46 21.67 25.84
C GLU A 116 7.52 20.62 25.39
N THR A 117 7.15 19.59 24.62
CA THR A 117 8.04 18.49 24.19
C THR A 117 8.48 18.56 22.73
N ALA A 118 8.28 19.69 22.04
CA ALA A 118 8.75 19.88 20.66
C ALA A 118 10.29 19.75 20.52
N THR A 119 11.04 20.00 21.60
CA THR A 119 12.51 19.88 21.65
C THR A 119 13.01 18.43 21.82
N LEU A 120 12.11 17.46 22.05
CA LEU A 120 12.44 16.04 22.21
C LEU A 120 11.77 15.14 21.16
N LEU A 121 11.28 15.74 20.06
CA LEU A 121 10.69 14.95 18.98
C LEU A 121 11.75 14.06 18.35
N GLN A 122 11.66 12.77 18.64
CA GLN A 122 12.47 11.75 18.00
C GLN A 122 12.17 11.73 16.51
N GLU A 123 13.20 11.44 15.71
CA GLU A 123 13.11 11.44 14.26
C GLU A 123 11.95 10.58 13.76
N TYR A 124 11.67 9.42 14.38
CA TYR A 124 10.57 8.50 14.00
C TYR A 124 9.16 9.11 14.12
N MET A 125 9.01 10.23 14.84
CA MET A 125 7.73 10.92 15.01
C MET A 125 7.48 11.98 13.94
N LEU A 126 8.43 12.19 13.02
CA LEU A 126 8.31 13.19 11.95
C LEU A 126 7.91 12.54 10.62
N LEU A 127 6.90 13.06 9.95
CA LEU A 127 6.56 12.66 8.59
C LEU A 127 7.48 13.39 7.59
N SER A 128 8.68 12.87 7.40
CA SER A 128 9.68 13.46 6.50
C SER A 128 9.42 13.11 5.03
N PRO A 129 9.93 13.91 4.08
CA PRO A 129 9.83 13.60 2.64
C PRO A 129 10.41 12.21 2.30
N GLY A 130 11.52 11.82 2.94
CA GLY A 130 12.11 10.50 2.73
C GLY A 130 11.18 9.35 3.13
N ARG A 131 10.40 9.50 4.21
CA ARG A 131 9.43 8.47 4.62
C ARG A 131 8.25 8.36 3.66
N ILE A 132 7.75 9.49 3.19
CA ILE A 132 6.69 9.50 2.17
C ILE A 132 7.20 8.88 0.87
N ALA A 133 8.43 9.18 0.47
CA ALA A 133 9.06 8.61 -0.72
C ALA A 133 9.23 7.08 -0.61
N CYS A 134 9.74 6.60 0.52
CA CYS A 134 9.86 5.16 0.82
C CYS A 134 8.48 4.47 0.80
N TRP A 135 7.51 5.01 1.54
CA TRP A 135 6.14 4.51 1.57
C TRP A 135 5.51 4.43 0.17
N HIS A 136 5.59 5.52 -0.60
CA HIS A 136 5.02 5.58 -1.94
C HIS A 136 5.73 4.61 -2.90
N SER A 137 7.05 4.41 -2.76
CA SER A 137 7.79 3.44 -3.57
C SER A 137 7.32 2.02 -3.33
N HIS A 138 7.11 1.63 -2.06
CA HIS A 138 6.58 0.32 -1.72
C HIS A 138 5.14 0.13 -2.18
N LEU A 139 4.27 1.13 -1.97
CA LEU A 139 2.87 1.04 -2.39
C LEU A 139 2.77 0.87 -3.92
N LYS A 140 3.55 1.63 -4.69
CA LYS A 140 3.61 1.52 -6.16
C LYS A 140 4.06 0.13 -6.61
N LEU A 141 5.01 -0.47 -5.91
CA LEU A 141 5.48 -1.83 -6.22
C LEU A 141 4.42 -2.89 -5.88
N ILE A 142 3.80 -2.80 -4.70
CA ILE A 142 2.71 -3.71 -4.29
C ILE A 142 1.56 -3.64 -5.29
N HIS A 143 1.16 -2.42 -5.68
CA HIS A 143 0.12 -2.20 -6.68
C HIS A 143 0.47 -2.82 -8.04
N ARG A 144 1.72 -2.63 -8.49
CA ARG A 144 2.20 -3.26 -9.72
C ARG A 144 2.14 -4.79 -9.64
N ILE A 145 2.55 -5.37 -8.52
CA ILE A 145 2.52 -6.82 -8.31
C ILE A 145 1.07 -7.33 -8.36
N ALA A 146 0.17 -6.71 -7.60
CA ALA A 146 -1.24 -7.08 -7.56
C ALA A 146 -1.88 -7.06 -8.96
N ASN A 147 -1.55 -6.06 -9.77
CA ASN A 147 -2.05 -5.95 -11.14
C ASN A 147 -1.29 -6.81 -12.17
N SER A 148 -0.10 -7.31 -11.85
CA SER A 148 0.67 -8.15 -12.77
C SER A 148 0.16 -9.60 -12.83
N ASP A 149 -0.32 -10.12 -11.69
CA ASP A 149 -0.90 -11.45 -11.61
C ASP A 149 -2.29 -11.51 -12.26
N ALA A 150 -3.00 -10.37 -12.36
CA ALA A 150 -4.24 -10.24 -13.15
C ALA A 150 -4.00 -10.42 -14.66
N ILE A 151 -2.79 -10.11 -15.16
CA ILE A 151 -2.47 -10.15 -16.60
C ILE A 151 -1.86 -11.50 -17.03
N HIS A 152 -1.26 -12.28 -16.12
CA HIS A 152 -0.45 -13.47 -16.47
C HIS A 152 -1.08 -14.83 -16.15
N ARG A 153 -2.38 -14.93 -15.85
CA ARG A 153 -3.01 -16.26 -15.73
C ARG A 153 -3.25 -16.89 -17.12
N PRO A 154 -2.85 -18.17 -17.32
CA PRO A 154 -3.11 -18.92 -18.55
C PRO A 154 -4.61 -19.22 -18.65
N GLY A 155 -5.32 -18.28 -19.24
CA GLY A 155 -6.77 -18.28 -19.43
C GLY A 155 -7.24 -17.11 -20.29
N ASN A 156 -6.41 -16.06 -20.41
CA ASN A 156 -6.68 -14.91 -21.27
C ASN A 156 -5.59 -14.71 -22.35
N SER A 157 -5.16 -15.82 -22.98
CA SER A 157 -4.51 -15.72 -24.28
C SER A 157 -5.63 -15.55 -25.30
N ASP A 158 -5.80 -14.33 -25.81
CA ASP A 158 -6.48 -14.08 -27.08
C ASP A 158 -5.75 -14.87 -28.19
N THR A 159 -6.11 -16.14 -28.34
CA THR A 159 -5.88 -16.88 -29.57
C THR A 159 -6.94 -16.43 -30.57
N ILE A 160 -6.52 -15.60 -31.51
CA ILE A 160 -7.15 -15.51 -32.82
C ILE A 160 -7.06 -16.90 -33.46
N SER A 161 -8.20 -17.57 -33.59
CA SER A 161 -8.52 -18.42 -34.75
C SER A 161 -10.00 -18.72 -34.78
N GLU A 162 -10.58 -18.42 -35.94
CA GLU A 162 -11.93 -18.75 -36.40
C GLU A 162 -12.21 -20.27 -36.35
N ASP A 163 -13.51 -20.58 -36.32
CA ASP A 163 -14.13 -21.89 -36.57
C ASP A 163 -14.07 -22.96 -35.47
N ALA A 164 -15.12 -22.97 -34.63
CA ALA A 164 -15.82 -24.21 -34.27
C ALA A 164 -17.24 -23.92 -33.75
N LEU A 165 -18.21 -24.13 -34.63
CA LEU A 165 -19.63 -24.32 -34.33
C LEU A 165 -19.80 -25.69 -33.63
N ASP A 166 -20.38 -25.74 -32.43
CA ASP A 166 -21.59 -26.53 -32.17
C ASP A 166 -22.09 -26.42 -30.72
N SER A 167 -23.42 -26.37 -30.64
CA SER A 167 -24.29 -26.27 -29.47
C SER A 167 -24.29 -27.49 -28.55
N ALA A 168 -24.50 -27.30 -27.24
CA ALA A 168 -25.63 -27.88 -26.47
C ALA A 168 -25.58 -27.55 -24.96
N SER A 169 -26.73 -27.73 -24.33
CA SER A 169 -27.23 -27.18 -23.07
C SER A 169 -26.93 -27.97 -21.78
N SER A 170 -27.14 -27.27 -20.65
CA SER A 170 -27.82 -27.69 -19.40
C SER A 170 -27.04 -28.21 -18.17
N SER A 171 -27.05 -27.35 -17.13
CA SER A 171 -27.20 -27.64 -15.67
C SER A 171 -26.05 -28.27 -14.86
N PRO A 172 -26.05 -28.12 -13.51
CA PRO A 172 -24.90 -27.59 -12.78
C PRO A 172 -24.17 -28.70 -12.03
N GLU A 173 -23.04 -29.15 -12.57
CA GLU A 173 -22.12 -29.99 -11.80
C GLU A 173 -21.22 -29.11 -10.95
N THR A 174 -21.33 -29.33 -9.64
CA THR A 174 -20.41 -28.81 -8.64
C THR A 174 -19.05 -29.41 -8.92
N VAL A 175 -18.24 -28.70 -9.71
CA VAL A 175 -16.85 -29.08 -9.95
C VAL A 175 -16.10 -28.86 -8.65
N TYR A 176 -15.99 -29.93 -7.85
CA TYR A 176 -14.93 -30.08 -6.87
C TYR A 176 -13.62 -30.05 -7.66
N ARG A 177 -13.08 -28.86 -7.86
CA ARG A 177 -11.72 -28.66 -8.35
C ARG A 177 -10.83 -29.25 -7.27
N LYS A 178 -10.43 -30.51 -7.48
CA LYS A 178 -9.35 -31.16 -6.74
C LYS A 178 -8.19 -30.16 -6.74
N ALA A 179 -7.90 -29.58 -5.59
CA ALA A 179 -6.82 -28.63 -5.41
C ALA A 179 -5.51 -29.35 -5.75
N THR A 180 -5.14 -29.32 -7.04
CA THR A 180 -3.74 -29.42 -7.43
C THR A 180 -3.06 -28.33 -6.65
N THR A 181 -2.08 -28.70 -5.82
CA THR A 181 -1.26 -27.78 -5.04
C THR A 181 -0.61 -26.79 -5.99
N THR A 182 -1.33 -25.73 -6.32
CA THR A 182 -0.79 -24.59 -7.03
C THR A 182 0.20 -24.00 -6.06
N GLN A 183 1.49 -24.19 -6.34
CA GLN A 183 2.55 -23.59 -5.55
C GLN A 183 2.25 -22.10 -5.47
N ARG A 184 2.03 -21.60 -4.25
CA ARG A 184 1.72 -20.19 -4.01
C ARG A 184 2.89 -19.37 -4.56
N ALA A 185 2.63 -18.58 -5.58
CA ALA A 185 3.58 -17.58 -6.04
C ALA A 185 3.77 -16.56 -4.92
N ALA A 186 5.00 -16.17 -4.66
CA ALA A 186 5.34 -15.20 -3.64
C ALA A 186 6.36 -14.22 -4.21
N TRP A 187 6.16 -12.94 -3.90
CA TRP A 187 7.07 -11.87 -4.28
C TRP A 187 7.88 -11.46 -3.05
N MET A 188 9.20 -11.32 -3.21
CA MET A 188 10.08 -10.79 -2.18
C MET A 188 10.50 -9.37 -2.55
N ILE A 189 10.17 -8.41 -1.70
CA ILE A 189 10.51 -7.00 -1.85
C ILE A 189 11.64 -6.68 -0.87
N LEU A 190 12.75 -6.15 -1.36
CA LEU A 190 13.90 -5.74 -0.55
C LEU A 190 14.32 -4.32 -0.91
N GLU A 191 14.78 -3.56 0.08
CA GLU A 191 15.49 -2.30 -0.10
C GLU A 191 16.98 -2.56 -0.42
N ASP A 192 17.68 -1.55 -0.93
CA ASP A 192 19.09 -1.67 -1.35
C ASP A 192 20.07 -1.74 -0.17
N ASP A 193 19.64 -1.27 1.00
CA ASP A 193 20.39 -1.28 2.26
C ASP A 193 20.10 -2.49 3.16
N VAL A 194 19.37 -3.50 2.65
CA VAL A 194 19.06 -4.72 3.42
C VAL A 194 20.25 -5.68 3.43
N ASP A 195 20.70 -6.03 4.63
CA ASP A 195 21.56 -7.18 4.88
C ASP A 195 20.72 -8.44 5.10
N MET A 196 20.98 -9.49 4.30
CA MET A 196 20.29 -10.78 4.37
C MET A 196 21.22 -11.89 4.85
N GLU A 197 20.69 -12.83 5.64
CA GLU A 197 21.44 -14.02 6.05
C GLU A 197 21.79 -14.90 4.84
N ARG A 198 23.01 -15.47 4.84
CA ARG A 198 23.54 -16.23 3.69
C ARG A 198 22.72 -17.47 3.34
N ASP A 199 22.02 -18.04 4.32
CA ASP A 199 21.19 -19.23 4.18
C ASP A 199 19.69 -18.92 4.17
N ILE A 200 19.29 -17.66 3.87
CA ILE A 200 17.88 -17.26 3.88
C ILE A 200 17.00 -18.15 2.99
N ASN A 201 17.47 -18.66 1.84
CA ASN A 201 16.70 -19.60 1.02
C ASN A 201 16.33 -20.88 1.81
N VAL A 202 17.28 -21.43 2.58
CA VAL A 202 17.05 -22.59 3.44
C VAL A 202 16.10 -22.24 4.58
N GLN A 203 16.22 -21.05 5.16
CA GLN A 203 15.32 -20.60 6.22
C GLN A 203 13.90 -20.39 5.71
N LEU A 204 13.72 -19.69 4.59
CA LEU A 204 12.42 -19.46 3.96
C LEU A 204 11.77 -20.77 3.54
N SER A 205 12.49 -21.69 2.89
CA SER A 205 11.92 -22.98 2.48
C SER A 205 11.45 -23.86 3.67
N ARG A 206 12.05 -23.70 4.85
CA ARG A 206 11.59 -24.31 6.10
C ARG A 206 10.39 -23.57 6.68
N LEU A 207 10.48 -22.24 6.79
CA LEU A 207 9.43 -21.38 7.34
C LEU A 207 8.13 -21.49 6.53
N TRP A 208 8.22 -21.51 5.20
CA TRP A 208 7.06 -21.44 4.29
C TRP A 208 6.05 -22.56 4.50
N LYS A 209 6.52 -23.74 4.91
CA LYS A 209 5.66 -24.91 5.19
C LYS A 209 4.85 -24.79 6.47
N HIS A 210 5.17 -23.81 7.30
CA HIS A 210 4.55 -23.57 8.60
C HIS A 210 3.78 -22.26 8.65
N LEU A 211 3.82 -21.45 7.58
CA LEU A 211 3.01 -20.26 7.49
C LEU A 211 1.53 -20.67 7.29
N PRO A 212 0.59 -19.99 7.96
CA PRO A 212 -0.82 -20.21 7.74
C PRO A 212 -1.22 -19.96 6.28
N ASP A 213 -2.20 -20.72 5.82
CA ASP A 213 -2.68 -20.64 4.43
C ASP A 213 -3.51 -19.38 4.16
N ASP A 214 -3.86 -18.59 5.17
CA ASP A 214 -4.64 -17.36 5.08
C ASP A 214 -3.76 -16.10 5.22
N TRP A 215 -2.43 -16.23 5.15
CA TRP A 215 -1.52 -15.10 5.20
C TRP A 215 -1.20 -14.56 3.80
N ASP A 216 -1.41 -13.25 3.62
CA ASP A 216 -1.10 -12.55 2.36
C ASP A 216 0.30 -11.91 2.35
N ILE A 217 0.80 -11.49 3.52
CA ILE A 217 2.06 -10.76 3.66
C ILE A 217 2.89 -11.31 4.82
N VAL A 218 4.19 -11.50 4.58
CA VAL A 218 5.17 -11.90 5.60
C VAL A 218 6.24 -10.83 5.72
N PHE A 219 6.46 -10.31 6.93
CA PHE A 219 7.53 -9.37 7.21
C PHE A 219 8.77 -10.11 7.78
N LEU A 220 9.91 -10.01 7.09
CA LEU A 220 11.13 -10.79 7.40
C LEU A 220 12.10 -10.10 8.38
N GLY A 221 11.68 -8.99 8.99
CA GLY A 221 12.51 -8.21 9.91
C GLY A 221 11.86 -8.04 11.29
N LYS A 222 12.68 -7.63 12.26
CA LYS A 222 12.17 -7.11 13.54
C LYS A 222 12.75 -5.72 13.74
N SER A 223 11.88 -4.73 13.92
CA SER A 223 12.34 -3.43 14.40
C SER A 223 12.88 -3.60 15.82
N ARG A 224 14.18 -3.39 16.01
CA ARG A 224 14.75 -3.36 17.36
C ARG A 224 14.24 -2.09 18.03
N LEU A 225 13.34 -2.24 19.00
CA LEU A 225 13.10 -1.19 19.96
C LEU A 225 14.46 -0.88 20.61
N LYS A 226 14.96 0.34 20.40
CA LYS A 226 16.12 0.82 21.16
C LYS A 226 15.65 0.90 22.62
N SER A 227 16.14 -0.01 23.45
CA SER A 227 16.02 0.03 24.91
C SER A 227 16.77 1.21 25.49
#